data_AF-A0AAN8VZ31-F1
#
_entry.id   AF-A0AAN8VZ31-F1
#
_cell.length_a   1.000
_cell.length_b   1.000
_cell.length_c   1.000
_cell.angle_alpha   90.00
_cell.angle_beta   90.00
_cell.angle_gamma   90.00
#
_symmetry.space_group_name_H-M   'P 1'
#
loop_
_entity.id
_entity.type
_entity.pdbx_description
1 polymer ?
#
loop_
_entity_poly.entity_id
_entity_poly.type
_entity_poly.pdbx_seq_one_letter_code
_entity_poly.pdbx_strand_id
1 'polypeptide(L)'
;MSIGDTCYNETELITKEGYQGSRSWPTMMRAVESTLSQLTERGLNVQLINITQLSEYRKEAHPTIYRKIWHNLTEEEISDPRRHADCFHWCLPGVPDTWNELLYARIFRHSQHRFD
;
A
#
# COMPACT_ATOMS: atom_id res chain seq x y z
N MET A 1 12.79 -0.43 16.10
CA MET A 1 11.44 -0.63 15.55
C MET A 1 10.62 -1.38 16.59
N SER A 2 9.41 -0.91 16.92
CA SER A 2 8.58 -1.58 17.94
C SER A 2 7.93 -2.85 17.38
N ILE A 3 7.49 -3.76 18.26
CA ILE A 3 6.96 -5.10 17.91
C ILE A 3 5.69 -5.06 17.03
N GLY A 4 5.06 -3.90 16.82
CA GLY A 4 3.91 -3.72 15.92
C GLY A 4 4.21 -3.11 14.54
N ASP A 5 5.40 -2.52 14.34
CA ASP A 5 5.72 -1.72 13.15
C ASP A 5 6.37 -2.51 12.01
N THR A 6 6.65 -3.79 12.23
CA THR A 6 7.31 -4.69 11.27
C THR A 6 6.34 -5.73 10.72
N CYS A 7 6.47 -6.06 9.45
CA CYS A 7 5.78 -7.12 8.72
C CYS A 7 6.45 -8.50 8.90
N TYR A 8 7.52 -8.57 9.69
CA TYR A 8 8.24 -9.82 9.91
C TYR A 8 7.35 -10.84 10.64
N ASN A 9 7.27 -12.06 10.10
CA ASN A 9 6.42 -13.16 10.56
C ASN A 9 4.90 -12.90 10.52
N GLU A 10 4.46 -11.83 9.87
CA GLU A 10 3.04 -11.62 9.60
C GLU A 10 2.64 -12.50 8.42
N THR A 11 1.70 -13.40 8.65
CA THR A 11 1.26 -14.41 7.66
C THR A 11 -0.24 -14.40 7.42
N GLU A 12 -0.97 -13.64 8.23
CA GLU A 12 -2.42 -13.55 8.20
C GLU A 12 -2.87 -12.11 8.00
N LEU A 13 -4.06 -11.99 7.42
CA LEU A 13 -4.71 -10.72 7.16
C LEU A 13 -5.12 -10.05 8.48
N ILE A 14 -4.99 -8.73 8.56
CA ILE A 14 -5.48 -7.99 9.73
C ILE A 14 -7.01 -7.95 9.66
N THR A 15 -7.66 -8.52 10.67
CA THR A 15 -9.13 -8.62 10.74
C THR A 15 -9.79 -7.54 11.60
N LYS A 16 -8.99 -6.74 12.31
CA LYS A 16 -9.50 -5.65 13.16
C LYS A 16 -10.10 -4.55 12.31
N GLU A 17 -11.42 -4.40 12.34
CA GLU A 17 -12.10 -3.29 11.67
C GLU A 17 -11.56 -1.92 12.08
N GLY A 18 -11.40 -1.03 11.09
CA GLY A 18 -10.86 0.31 11.31
C GLY A 18 -9.40 0.30 11.76
N TYR A 19 -8.65 -0.77 11.45
CA TYR A 19 -7.21 -0.80 11.68
C TYR A 19 -6.54 0.39 11.00
N GLN A 20 -5.68 1.09 11.74
CA GLN A 20 -4.84 2.16 11.23
C GLN A 20 -3.39 1.80 11.51
N GLY A 21 -2.64 1.55 10.44
CA GLY A 21 -1.21 1.29 10.52
C GLY A 21 -0.45 2.51 11.01
N SER A 22 0.67 2.31 11.71
CA SER A 22 1.55 3.40 12.15
C SER A 22 2.19 4.18 10.99
N ARG A 23 2.21 3.58 9.79
CA ARG A 23 2.66 4.20 8.53
C ARG A 23 1.53 4.94 7.80
N SER A 24 0.33 4.87 8.35
CA SER A 24 -0.85 5.67 8.08
C SER A 24 -0.63 7.15 8.36
N TRP A 25 -0.43 8.01 7.36
CA TRP A 25 -0.34 9.47 7.56
C TRP A 25 -1.62 10.19 7.09
N PRO A 26 -2.65 10.36 7.94
CA PRO A 26 -3.87 11.09 7.59
C PRO A 26 -3.63 12.53 7.12
N THR A 27 -2.53 13.14 7.57
CA THR A 27 -2.09 14.46 7.10
C THR A 27 -1.77 14.46 5.60
N MET A 28 -1.12 13.41 5.10
CA MET A 28 -0.79 13.26 3.69
C MET A 28 -2.05 13.07 2.84
N MET A 29 -2.97 12.22 3.30
CA MET A 29 -4.24 12.00 2.59
C MET A 29 -5.06 13.29 2.48
N ARG A 30 -5.13 14.09 3.56
CA ARG A 30 -5.77 15.41 3.52
C ARG A 30 -5.11 16.38 2.54
N ALA A 31 -3.78 16.34 2.40
CA ALA A 31 -3.08 17.15 1.41
C ALA A 31 -3.42 16.73 -0.03
N VAL A 32 -3.53 15.41 -0.28
CA VAL A 32 -3.98 14.87 -1.57
C VAL A 32 -5.41 15.34 -1.88
N GLU A 33 -6.34 15.19 -0.92
CA GLU A 33 -7.75 15.61 -1.08
C GLU A 33 -7.88 17.12 -1.34
N SER A 34 -7.12 17.95 -0.62
CA SER A 34 -7.07 19.40 -0.84
C SER A 34 -6.56 19.74 -2.24
N THR A 35 -5.50 19.04 -2.70
CA THR A 35 -4.95 19.24 -4.04
C THR A 35 -5.95 18.84 -5.13
N LEU A 36 -6.65 17.72 -4.95
CA LEU A 36 -7.69 17.27 -5.89
C LEU A 36 -8.86 18.26 -5.97
N SER A 37 -9.23 18.85 -4.84
CA SER A 37 -10.26 19.89 -4.78
C SER A 37 -9.86 21.12 -5.60
N GLN A 38 -8.63 21.61 -5.42
CA GLN A 38 -8.09 22.73 -6.20
C GLN A 38 -7.98 22.41 -7.70
N LEU A 39 -7.64 21.17 -8.08
CA LEU A 39 -7.63 20.77 -9.49
C LEU A 39 -9.04 20.77 -10.09
N THR A 40 -10.03 20.33 -9.31
CA THR A 40 -11.44 20.32 -9.72
C THR A 40 -11.95 21.74 -9.96
N GLU A 41 -11.62 22.70 -9.08
CA GLU A 41 -11.94 24.12 -9.26
C GLU A 41 -11.35 24.72 -10.55
N ARG A 42 -10.20 24.18 -11.01
CA ARG A 42 -9.54 24.57 -12.25
C ARG A 42 -10.05 23.82 -13.49
N GLY A 43 -11.11 23.00 -13.34
CA GLY A 43 -11.73 22.24 -14.42
C GLY A 43 -11.04 20.91 -14.74
N LEU A 44 -10.09 20.45 -13.93
CA LEU A 44 -9.43 19.15 -14.10
C LEU A 44 -10.11 18.09 -13.25
N ASN A 45 -10.75 17.11 -13.92
CA ASN A 45 -11.38 15.98 -13.25
C ASN A 45 -10.35 14.86 -13.02
N VAL A 46 -9.90 14.71 -11.77
CA VAL A 46 -8.99 13.64 -11.35
C VAL A 46 -9.73 12.69 -10.40
N GLN A 47 -9.72 11.40 -10.73
CA GLN A 47 -10.35 10.37 -9.89
C GLN A 47 -9.30 9.66 -9.05
N LEU A 48 -9.43 9.75 -7.73
CA LEU A 48 -8.57 9.06 -6.78
C LEU A 48 -9.04 7.61 -6.59
N ILE A 49 -8.12 6.66 -6.78
CA ILE A 49 -8.29 5.27 -6.32
C ILE A 49 -7.66 5.19 -4.93
N ASN A 50 -8.48 5.36 -3.89
CA ASN A 50 -8.00 5.31 -2.51
C ASN A 50 -7.74 3.87 -2.07
N ILE A 51 -6.48 3.45 -2.19
CA ILE A 51 -5.98 2.11 -1.84
C ILE A 51 -5.39 2.05 -0.42
N THR A 52 -5.38 3.15 0.33
CA THR A 52 -4.63 3.25 1.60
C THR A 52 -5.18 2.26 2.62
N GLN A 53 -6.47 2.38 2.96
CA GLN A 53 -7.09 1.55 4.00
C GLN A 53 -7.14 0.07 3.63
N LEU A 54 -7.42 -0.29 2.37
CA LEU A 54 -7.45 -1.69 1.96
C LEU A 54 -6.06 -2.34 2.03
N SER A 55 -5.00 -1.57 1.73
CA SER A 55 -3.63 -2.07 1.74
C SER A 55 -3.10 -2.23 3.16
N GLU A 56 -3.54 -1.39 4.09
CA GLU A 56 -3.15 -1.49 5.50
C GLU A 56 -3.54 -2.83 6.15
N TYR A 57 -4.61 -3.47 5.68
CA TYR A 57 -5.02 -4.78 6.18
C TYR A 57 -4.09 -5.92 5.74
N ARG A 58 -3.20 -5.67 4.78
CA ARG A 58 -2.45 -6.69 4.04
C ARG A 58 -0.99 -6.81 4.50
N LYS A 59 -0.74 -6.70 5.80
CA LYS A 59 0.62 -6.70 6.37
C LYS A 59 1.42 -7.97 6.01
N GLU A 60 0.72 -9.08 5.79
CA GLU A 60 1.29 -10.37 5.37
C GLU A 60 1.75 -10.42 3.91
N ALA A 61 1.34 -9.46 3.07
CA ALA A 61 1.66 -9.47 1.64
C ALA A 61 3.00 -8.79 1.29
N HIS A 62 3.77 -8.39 2.30
CA HIS A 62 5.10 -7.79 2.13
C HIS A 62 6.18 -8.87 1.93
N PRO A 63 7.26 -8.58 1.17
CA PRO A 63 8.38 -9.51 1.00
C PRO A 63 9.12 -9.84 2.29
N THR A 64 9.02 -9.00 3.32
CA THR A 64 9.77 -9.12 4.57
C THR A 64 11.27 -9.27 4.29
N ILE A 65 11.90 -10.38 4.69
CA ILE A 65 13.30 -10.68 4.44
C ILE A 65 13.55 -11.33 3.06
N TYR A 66 12.50 -11.76 2.36
CA TYR A 66 12.57 -12.43 1.06
C TYR A 66 12.66 -11.42 -0.09
N ARG A 67 13.56 -10.44 0.06
CA ARG A 67 13.86 -9.43 -0.95
C ARG A 67 15.22 -9.67 -1.56
N LYS A 68 15.47 -9.03 -2.71
CA LYS A 68 16.81 -9.01 -3.27
C LYS A 68 17.73 -8.16 -2.39
N ILE A 69 18.83 -8.76 -1.94
CA ILE A 69 19.88 -8.10 -1.17
C ILE A 69 21.13 -8.06 -2.05
N TRP A 70 21.62 -6.86 -2.34
CA TRP A 70 22.76 -6.64 -3.26
C TRP A 70 24.11 -6.67 -2.55
N HIS A 71 24.14 -7.10 -1.29
CA HIS A 71 25.32 -7.21 -0.43
C HIS A 71 25.20 -8.47 0.42
N ASN A 72 26.32 -8.91 0.98
CA ASN A 72 26.32 -9.97 1.99
C ASN A 72 25.76 -9.43 3.29
N LEU A 73 24.82 -10.16 3.89
CA LEU A 73 24.28 -9.82 5.20
C LEU A 73 25.37 -9.82 6.26
N THR A 74 25.38 -8.78 7.08
CA THR A 74 26.20 -8.68 8.29
C THR A 74 25.67 -9.58 9.39
N GLU A 75 26.51 -9.91 10.39
CA GLU A 75 26.08 -10.69 11.56
C GLU A 75 24.95 -10.00 12.33
N GLU A 76 24.97 -8.66 12.40
CA GLU A 76 23.90 -7.88 13.01
C GLU A 76 22.58 -8.06 12.25
N GLU A 77 22.61 -8.02 10.92
CA GLU A 77 21.42 -8.20 10.08
C GLU A 77 20.80 -9.58 10.22
N ILE A 78 21.65 -10.61 10.33
CA ILE A 78 21.23 -11.99 10.58
C ILE A 78 20.65 -12.13 11.99
N SER A 79 21.23 -11.43 12.98
CA SER A 79 20.79 -11.52 14.39
C SER A 79 19.40 -10.94 14.65
N ASP A 80 18.97 -9.92 13.88
CA ASP A 80 17.64 -9.33 14.00
C ASP A 80 17.01 -9.05 12.62
N PRO A 81 16.40 -10.07 11.99
CA PRO A 81 15.81 -9.94 10.66
C PRO A 81 14.66 -8.93 10.60
N ARG A 82 14.02 -8.65 11.75
CA ARG A 82 12.91 -7.67 11.86
C ARG A 82 13.32 -6.25 11.50
N ARG A 83 14.59 -5.88 11.71
CA ARG A 83 15.13 -4.55 11.39
C ARG A 83 15.37 -4.36 9.90
N HIS A 84 15.52 -5.46 9.17
CA HIS A 84 15.91 -5.48 7.76
C HIS A 84 14.79 -5.99 6.84
N ALA A 85 13.64 -6.30 7.43
CA ALA A 85 12.41 -6.64 6.74
C ALA A 85 11.91 -5.46 5.91
N ASP A 86 11.63 -5.73 4.64
CA ASP A 86 10.98 -4.79 3.74
C ASP A 86 9.47 -4.87 3.91
N CYS A 87 8.93 -3.82 4.52
CA CYS A 87 7.50 -3.61 4.76
C CYS A 87 6.97 -2.40 4.00
N PHE A 88 7.59 -2.09 2.86
CA PHE A 88 7.21 -0.99 1.97
C PHE A 88 6.79 -1.53 0.60
N HIS A 89 7.54 -2.50 0.08
CA HIS A 89 7.23 -3.16 -1.18
C HIS A 89 6.26 -4.32 -1.00
N TRP A 90 5.73 -4.83 -2.10
CA TRP A 90 4.76 -5.93 -2.10
C TRP A 90 5.32 -7.14 -2.85
N CYS A 91 4.96 -8.33 -2.37
CA CYS A 91 5.13 -9.55 -3.16
C CYS A 91 4.27 -9.48 -4.44
N LEU A 92 4.73 -10.16 -5.49
CA LEU A 92 3.95 -10.42 -6.70
C LEU A 92 3.88 -11.95 -6.94
N PRO A 93 2.70 -12.51 -7.23
CA PRO A 93 1.38 -11.86 -7.22
C PRO A 93 0.98 -11.37 -5.81
N GLY A 94 0.14 -10.34 -5.71
CA GLY A 94 -0.20 -9.72 -4.42
C GLY A 94 -1.05 -8.46 -4.47
N VAL A 95 -0.90 -7.60 -3.46
CA VAL A 95 -1.72 -6.38 -3.26
C VAL A 95 -1.76 -5.44 -4.47
N PRO A 96 -0.65 -5.21 -5.21
CA PRO A 96 -0.68 -4.39 -6.42
C PRO A 96 -1.61 -4.93 -7.52
N ASP A 97 -1.88 -6.25 -7.55
CA ASP A 97 -2.80 -6.83 -8.52
C ASP A 97 -4.24 -6.34 -8.25
N THR A 98 -4.66 -6.28 -6.98
CA THR A 98 -5.95 -5.68 -6.60
C THR A 98 -6.02 -4.19 -6.97
N TRP A 99 -4.92 -3.44 -6.84
CA TRP A 99 -4.90 -2.04 -7.28
C TRP A 99 -5.11 -1.93 -8.80
N ASN A 100 -4.51 -2.83 -9.57
CA ASN A 100 -4.68 -2.90 -11.01
C ASN A 100 -6.11 -3.31 -11.41
N GLU A 101 -6.73 -4.24 -10.68
CA GLU A 101 -8.15 -4.60 -10.87
C GLU A 101 -9.08 -3.40 -10.64
N LEU A 102 -8.85 -2.62 -9.58
CA LEU A 102 -9.61 -1.39 -9.30
C LEU A 102 -9.42 -0.36 -10.41
N LEU A 103 -8.19 -0.20 -10.92
CA LEU A 103 -7.90 0.68 -12.04
C LEU A 103 -8.61 0.23 -13.32
N TYR A 104 -8.53 -1.07 -13.64
CA TYR A 104 -9.20 -1.67 -14.79
C TYR A 104 -10.71 -1.42 -14.71
N ALA A 105 -11.35 -1.72 -13.59
CA ALA A 105 -12.78 -1.47 -13.39
C ALA A 105 -13.17 0.00 -13.67
N ARG A 106 -12.33 0.96 -13.26
CA ARG A 106 -12.55 2.39 -13.52
C ARG A 106 -12.44 2.73 -15.01
N ILE A 107 -11.41 2.24 -15.69
CA ILE A 107 -11.19 2.48 -17.13
C ILE A 107 -12.36 1.92 -17.94
N PHE A 108 -12.77 0.68 -17.67
CA PHE A 108 -13.83 0.02 -18.43
C PHE A 108 -15.20 0.66 -18.21
N ARG A 109 -15.51 1.08 -16.98
CA ARG A 109 -16.74 1.84 -16.68
C ARG A 109 -16.81 3.16 -17.46
N HIS A 110 -15.68 3.88 -17.57
CA HIS A 110 -15.62 5.12 -18.37
C HIS A 110 -15.75 4.88 -19.87
N SER A 111 -15.24 3.77 -20.37
CA SER A 111 -15.40 3.40 -21.77
C SER A 111 -16.86 3.08 -22.10
N GLN A 112 -17.58 2.39 -21.22
CA GLN A 112 -19.00 2.07 -21.43
C GLN A 112 -19.89 3.32 -21.50
N HIS A 113 -19.69 4.30 -20.59
CA HIS A 113 -20.44 5.57 -20.62
C HIS A 113 -20.14 6.48 -21.82
N ARG A 114 -19.13 6.17 -22.64
CA ARG A 114 -18.80 6.94 -23.85
C ARG A 114 -19.55 6.45 -25.10
N PHE A 115 -20.18 5.28 -25.02
CA PHE A 115 -20.90 4.65 -26.13
C PHE A 115 -22.42 4.56 -25.90
N ASP A 116 -22.91 5.11 -24.78
CA ASP A 116 -24.33 5.37 -24.50
C ASP A 116 -24.67 6.85 -24.74
#